data_AF-A0A1Q4ZAQ1-F1
#
_entry.id   AF-A0A1Q4ZAQ1-F1
#
_cell.length_a   1.000
_cell.length_b   1.000
_cell.length_c   1.000
_cell.angle_alpha   90.00
_cell.angle_beta   90.00
_cell.angle_gamma   90.00
#
_symmetry.space_group_name_H-M   'P 1'
#
loop_
_entity.id
_entity.type
_entity.pdbx_description
1 polymer ?
#
loop_
_entity_poly.entity_id
_entity_poly.type
_entity_poly.pdbx_seq_one_letter_code
_entity_poly.pdbx_strand_id
1 'polypeptide(L)' 'MNNGPIRECYAAGCAEVWRPGTGETVRWSHYAYNSSGNRWYYVQYVVGNGTPHTFYGWIYCGNVTASC' A
#
# COMPACT_ATOMS: atom_id res chain seq x y z
N MET A 1 -10.19 1.03 4.03
CA MET A 1 -9.43 1.74 5.07
C MET A 1 -8.06 1.10 5.18
N ASN A 2 -7.00 1.92 5.22
CA ASN A 2 -5.62 1.46 5.39
C ASN A 2 -5.17 1.51 6.87
N ASN A 3 -4.36 0.54 7.29
CA ASN A 3 -3.69 0.50 8.60
C ASN A 3 -2.20 0.11 8.53
N GLY A 4 -1.53 0.29 7.38
CA GLY A 4 -0.13 -0.12 7.23
C GLY A 4 0.66 0.62 6.14
N PRO A 5 1.98 0.32 6.07
CA PRO A 5 2.89 1.01 5.17
C PRO A 5 2.76 0.56 3.72
N ILE A 6 3.03 1.49 2.81
CA ILE A 6 3.32 1.25 1.40
C ILE A 6 4.82 1.04 1.27
N ARG A 7 5.24 -0.06 0.63
CA ARG A 7 6.63 -0.47 0.49
C ARG A 7 7.09 -0.51 -0.96
N GLU A 8 8.38 -0.43 -1.21
CA GLU A 8 8.95 -0.46 -2.57
C GLU A 8 8.76 -1.81 -3.29
N CYS A 9 8.63 -2.90 -2.53
CA CYS A 9 8.33 -4.24 -3.03
C CYS A 9 7.29 -4.97 -2.18
N TYR A 10 6.71 -6.04 -2.73
CA TYR A 10 5.64 -6.85 -2.12
C TYR A 10 6.15 -7.81 -1.03
N ALA A 11 7.01 -7.34 -0.14
CA ALA A 11 7.49 -8.09 1.02
C ALA A 11 7.65 -7.20 2.25
N ALA A 12 7.53 -7.79 3.44
CA ALA A 12 7.59 -7.05 4.70
C ALA A 12 8.98 -6.45 4.98
N GLY A 13 10.04 -7.02 4.41
CA GLY A 13 11.42 -6.53 4.55
C GLY A 13 11.79 -5.38 3.61
N CYS A 14 10.93 -5.02 2.65
CA CYS A 14 11.17 -3.93 1.71
C CYS A 14 11.09 -2.56 2.39
N ALA A 15 11.84 -1.56 1.90
CA ALA A 15 11.79 -0.22 2.46
C ALA A 15 10.38 0.38 2.40
N GLU A 16 10.02 1.16 3.43
CA GLU A 16 8.79 1.94 3.46
C GLU A 16 8.94 3.17 2.56
N VAL A 17 8.02 3.33 1.61
CA VAL A 17 7.94 4.50 0.74
C VAL A 17 7.08 5.57 1.38
N TRP A 18 5.96 5.16 1.98
CA TRP A 18 5.04 6.05 2.67
C TRP A 18 4.11 5.28 3.62
N ARG A 19 3.54 5.96 4.61
CA ARG A 19 2.52 5.41 5.50
C ARG A 19 1.30 6.32 5.53
N PRO A 20 0.22 5.94 4.85
CA PRO A 20 -1.07 6.60 4.98
C PRO A 20 -1.54 6.54 6.45
N GLY A 21 -2.20 7.60 6.89
CA GLY A 21 -2.85 7.65 8.19
C GLY A 21 -3.91 6.57 8.33
N THR A 22 -4.19 6.17 9.57
CA THR A 22 -5.23 5.19 9.87
C THR A 22 -6.58 5.66 9.32
N GLY A 23 -7.26 4.78 8.58
CA GLY A 23 -8.56 5.08 7.98
C GLY A 23 -8.48 5.71 6.59
N GLU A 24 -7.30 6.19 6.16
CA GLU A 24 -7.15 6.75 4.83
C GLU A 24 -7.34 5.70 3.72
N THR A 25 -7.73 6.18 2.56
CA THR A 25 -8.01 5.34 1.40
C THR A 25 -6.82 5.33 0.45
N VAL A 26 -6.42 4.14 0.02
CA VAL A 26 -5.45 3.94 -1.07
C VAL A 26 -6.20 3.42 -2.30
N ARG A 27 -5.76 3.83 -3.50
CA ARG A 27 -6.25 3.25 -4.76
C ARG A 27 -5.33 2.10 -5.14
N TRP A 28 -5.87 0.97 -5.58
CA TRP A 28 -5.08 -0.20 -6.00
C TRP A 28 -5.45 -0.62 -7.42
N SER A 29 -4.51 -1.28 -8.12
CA SER A 29 -4.72 -1.71 -9.51
C SER A 29 -4.57 -3.21 -9.75
N HIS A 30 -3.60 -3.87 -9.13
CA HIS A 30 -3.37 -5.31 -9.25
C HIS A 30 -2.76 -5.88 -7.97
N TYR A 31 -2.64 -7.20 -7.93
CA TYR A 31 -2.07 -7.92 -6.79
C TYR A 31 -0.97 -8.90 -7.22
N ALA A 32 -0.10 -9.24 -6.27
CA ALA A 32 0.90 -10.29 -6.40
C ALA A 32 0.98 -11.09 -5.10
N TYR A 33 1.41 -12.35 -5.20
CA TYR A 33 1.78 -13.15 -4.04
C TYR A 33 3.30 -13.16 -3.89
N ASN A 34 3.77 -13.01 -2.65
CA ASN A 34 5.18 -13.14 -2.35
C ASN A 34 5.56 -14.60 -2.05
N SER A 35 6.85 -14.87 -1.82
CA SER A 35 7.37 -16.22 -1.53
C SER A 35 6.78 -16.87 -0.27
N SER A 36 6.18 -16.08 0.62
CA SER A 36 5.47 -16.56 1.83
C SER A 36 3.98 -16.79 1.59
N GLY A 37 3.48 -16.65 0.35
CA GLY A 37 2.06 -16.80 0.03
C GLY A 37 1.20 -15.60 0.45
N ASN A 38 1.80 -14.50 0.89
CA ASN A 38 1.06 -13.30 1.26
C ASN A 38 0.66 -12.52 0.00
N ARG A 39 -0.62 -12.13 -0.10
CA ARG A 39 -1.08 -11.24 -1.17
C ARG A 39 -0.76 -9.78 -0.84
N TRP A 40 -0.29 -9.06 -1.84
CA TRP A 40 0.02 -7.63 -1.77
C TRP A 40 -0.66 -6.90 -2.92
N TYR A 41 -1.10 -5.68 -2.64
CA TYR A 41 -1.72 -4.79 -3.62
C TYR A 41 -0.74 -3.72 -4.05
N TYR A 42 -0.60 -3.51 -5.35
CA TYR A 42 0.08 -2.35 -5.88
C TYR A 42 -0.86 -1.14 -5.79
N VAL A 43 -0.42 -0.10 -5.08
CA VAL A 43 -1.23 1.05 -4.71
C VAL A 43 -0.65 2.36 -5.20
N GLN A 44 -1.56 3.31 -5.43
CA GLN A 44 -1.33 4.72 -5.59
C GLN A 44 -1.94 5.44 -4.38
N TYR A 45 -1.18 6.35 -3.78
CA TYR A 45 -1.65 7.18 -2.69
C TYR A 45 -1.22 8.63 -2.90
N VAL A 46 -2.16 9.57 -2.77
CA VAL A 46 -1.95 11.00 -3.07
C VAL A 46 -2.10 11.80 -1.79
N VAL A 47 -1.08 12.61 -1.44
CA VAL A 47 -1.10 13.53 -0.29
C VAL A 47 -1.00 14.99 -0.74
N GLY A 48 -1.40 15.88 0.16
CA GLY A 48 -1.21 17.32 0.00
C GLY A 48 -2.45 18.00 -0.56
N ASN A 49 -2.76 19.17 0.00
CA ASN A 49 -3.81 20.05 -0.49
C ASN A 49 -3.13 21.24 -1.19
N GLY A 50 -3.21 21.30 -2.52
CA GLY A 50 -2.54 22.32 -3.34
C GLY A 50 -1.55 21.73 -4.35
N THR A 51 -0.40 21.22 -3.88
CA THR A 51 0.58 20.52 -4.72
C THR A 51 0.57 19.03 -4.37
N PRO A 52 -0.26 18.22 -5.05
CA PRO A 52 -0.38 16.81 -4.71
C PRO A 52 0.93 16.06 -4.97
N HIS A 53 1.36 15.27 -4.00
CA HIS A 53 2.46 14.32 -4.15
C HIS A 53 1.88 12.90 -4.22
N THR A 54 2.36 12.10 -5.17
CA THR A 54 1.86 10.74 -5.37
C THR A 54 2.92 9.72 -5.01
N PHE A 55 2.57 8.79 -4.14
CA PHE A 55 3.38 7.63 -3.77
C PHE A 55 2.84 6.38 -4.45
N TYR A 56 3.75 5.53 -4.89
CA TYR A 56 3.46 4.23 -5.46
C TYR A 56 4.22 3.15 -4.71
N GLY A 57 3.62 1.96 -4.62
CA GLY A 57 4.29 0.81 -4.03
C GLY A 57 3.31 -0.31 -3.68
N TRP A 58 3.71 -1.16 -2.74
CA TRP A 58 2.99 -2.36 -2.36
C TRP A 58 2.50 -2.30 -0.93
N ILE A 59 1.26 -2.70 -0.72
CA ILE A 59 0.67 -2.83 0.60
C ILE A 59 0.15 -4.25 0.83
N TYR A 60 0.41 -4.79 2.02
CA TYR A 60 -0.09 -6.11 2.39
C TYR A 60 -1.63 -6.11 2.45
N CYS A 61 -2.27 -7.14 1.92
CA CYS A 61 -3.73 -7.19 1.87
C CYS A 61 -4.39 -7.12 3.26
N GLY A 62 -3.74 -7.63 4.31
CA GLY A 62 -4.23 -7.54 5.69
C GLY A 62 -4.24 -6.12 6.27
N ASN A 63 -3.59 -5.15 5.60
CA ASN A 63 -3.61 -3.75 6.02
C ASN A 63 -4.72 -2.93 5.36
N VAL A 64 -5.48 -3.52 4.44
CA VAL A 64 -6.59 -2.85 3.75
C VAL A 64 -7.90 -3.62 3.95
N THR A 65 -9.02 -2.99 3.63
CA THR A 65 -10.35 -3.61 3.74
C THR A 65 -10.77 -4.40 2.50
N ALA A 66 -9.98 -4.36 1.42
CA ALA A 66 -10.20 -5.21 0.25
C ALA A 66 -9.87 -6.67 0.60
N SER A 67 -10.58 -7.63 0.02
CA SER A 67 -10.43 -9.05 0.37
C SER A 67 -8.99 -9.53 0.27
N CYS A 68 -8.48 -10.12 1.35
CA CYS A 68 -7.20 -10.82 1.43
C CYS A 68 -7.56 -12.32 1.34
#